data_AF-A0A8T4HEF6-F1
#
_entry.id   AF-A0A8T4HEF6-F1
#
_cell.length_a   1.000
_cell.length_b   1.000
_cell.length_c   1.000
_cell.angle_alpha   90.00
_cell.angle_beta   90.00
_cell.angle_gamma   90.00
#
_symmetry.space_group_name_H-M   'P 1'
#
loop_
_entity.id
_entity.type
_entity.pdbx_description
1 polymer ?
#
loop_
_entity_poly.entity_id
_entity_poly.type
_entity_poly.pdbx_seq_one_letter_code
_entity_poly.pdbx_strand_id
1 'polypeptide(L)'
;MTNGDLRLGRCGACGGGEVYRGEYAAQGGLRPAGAGTFGTKQAVFDAFVCAVCGHTQLHVRLDARMSSHIRGKLTWIPPRQGNT
;
A
#
# COMPACT_ATOMS: atom_id res chain seq x y z
N MET A 1 0.39 -9.83 17.43
CA MET A 1 -0.12 -8.65 16.69
C MET A 1 -0.47 -9.10 15.29
N THR A 2 -1.70 -8.85 14.82
CA THR A 2 -2.04 -9.02 13.40
C THR A 2 -1.24 -7.98 12.61
N ASN A 3 -0.53 -8.38 11.55
CA ASN A 3 0.33 -7.50 10.72
C ASN A 3 -0.43 -6.37 9.99
N GLY A 4 -1.69 -6.14 10.33
CA GLY A 4 -2.57 -5.16 9.73
C GLY A 4 -2.96 -5.43 8.29
N ASP A 5 -2.60 -6.61 7.77
CA ASP A 5 -2.89 -6.99 6.39
C ASP A 5 -4.39 -7.27 6.21
N LEU A 6 -5.07 -6.32 5.57
CA LEU A 6 -6.51 -6.37 5.33
C LEU A 6 -6.95 -7.62 4.55
N ARG A 7 -6.04 -8.27 3.82
CA ARG A 7 -6.32 -9.52 3.08
C ARG A 7 -6.76 -10.67 3.99
N LEU A 8 -6.47 -10.60 5.29
CA LEU A 8 -6.86 -11.60 6.27
C LEU A 8 -8.27 -11.38 6.83
N GLY A 9 -9.04 -10.43 6.28
CA GLY A 9 -10.42 -10.15 6.68
C GLY A 9 -10.54 -9.36 7.99
N ARG A 10 -9.44 -8.80 8.52
CA ARG A 10 -9.46 -7.89 9.68
C ARG A 10 -8.74 -6.61 9.37
N CYS A 11 -9.29 -5.51 9.87
CA CYS A 11 -8.68 -4.20 9.77
C CYS A 11 -7.47 -4.07 10.71
N GLY A 12 -6.30 -3.77 10.16
CA GLY A 12 -5.11 -3.46 10.96
C GLY A 12 -5.20 -2.19 11.78
N ALA A 13 -6.05 -1.25 11.39
CA ALA A 13 -6.19 0.04 12.05
C ALA A 13 -7.24 0.00 13.18
N CYS A 14 -8.44 -0.53 12.91
CA CYS A 14 -9.54 -0.53 13.88
C CYS A 14 -9.95 -1.92 14.40
N GLY A 15 -9.40 -3.01 13.86
CA GLY A 15 -9.77 -4.39 14.23
C GLY A 15 -11.09 -4.89 13.62
N GLY A 16 -11.83 -4.06 12.88
CA GLY A 16 -13.11 -4.43 12.25
C GLY A 16 -13.00 -5.58 11.24
N GLY A 17 -14.06 -6.38 11.11
CA GLY A 17 -14.10 -7.58 10.25
C GLY A 17 -14.65 -7.34 8.83
N GLU A 18 -15.17 -6.14 8.55
CA GLU A 18 -15.79 -5.82 7.27
C GLU A 18 -14.75 -5.20 6.33
N VAL A 19 -14.11 -6.06 5.54
CA VAL A 19 -13.10 -5.67 4.55
C VAL A 19 -13.54 -6.10 3.15
N TYR A 20 -13.54 -5.14 2.23
CA TYR A 20 -13.91 -5.33 0.83
C TYR A 20 -12.69 -5.22 -0.08
N ARG A 21 -12.61 -6.09 -1.09
CA ARG A 21 -11.63 -5.98 -2.17
C ARG A 21 -12.21 -5.14 -3.30
N GLY A 22 -11.43 -4.21 -3.82
CA GLY A 22 -11.73 -3.42 -5.00
C GLY A 22 -10.47 -3.15 -5.81
N GLU A 23 -10.60 -2.32 -6.85
CA GLU A 23 -9.49 -1.88 -7.68
C GLU A 23 -9.26 -0.38 -7.46
N TYR A 24 -8.02 0.02 -7.28
CA TYR A 24 -7.61 1.41 -7.22
C TYR A 24 -6.81 1.76 -8.48
N ALA A 25 -7.37 2.64 -9.30
CA ALA A 25 -6.74 3.10 -10.53
C ALA A 25 -6.04 4.45 -10.29
N ALA A 26 -4.71 4.43 -10.19
CA ALA A 26 -3.89 5.63 -9.99
C ALA A 26 -3.24 6.07 -11.30
N GLN A 27 -3.30 7.35 -11.63
CA GLN A 27 -2.45 7.93 -12.67
C GLN A 27 -1.06 8.19 -12.08
N GLY A 28 -0.10 7.29 -12.28
CA GLY A 28 1.27 7.52 -11.79
C GLY A 28 2.14 6.27 -11.66
N GLY A 29 3.45 6.48 -11.76
CA GLY A 29 4.50 5.52 -11.41
C GLY A 29 5.18 5.87 -10.08
N LEU A 30 5.88 4.89 -9.49
CA LEU A 30 6.69 5.07 -8.29
C LEU A 30 7.84 6.05 -8.57
N ARG A 31 8.02 7.04 -7.72
CA ARG A 31 9.08 8.06 -7.85
C ARG A 31 9.59 8.49 -6.47
N PRO A 32 10.84 9.00 -6.38
CA PRO A 32 11.38 9.55 -5.14
C PRO A 32 10.50 10.70 -4.61
N ALA A 33 10.44 10.86 -3.28
CA ALA A 33 9.77 11.99 -2.66
C ALA A 33 10.39 13.32 -3.15
N GLY A 34 9.55 14.27 -3.61
CA GLY A 34 10.00 15.56 -4.14
C GLY A 34 10.35 15.60 -5.64
N ALA A 35 10.33 14.47 -6.36
CA ALA A 35 10.73 14.41 -7.78
C ALA A 35 9.61 14.81 -8.77
N GLY A 36 8.91 15.92 -8.53
CA GLY A 36 7.72 16.33 -9.29
C GLY A 36 7.91 16.29 -10.83
N THR A 37 7.08 15.50 -11.53
CA THR A 37 6.22 15.82 -12.69
C THR A 37 5.47 14.53 -13.08
N PHE A 38 4.17 14.61 -13.36
CA PHE A 38 3.31 13.45 -13.68
C PHE A 38 3.45 13.03 -15.16
N GLY A 39 3.53 11.72 -15.40
CA GLY A 39 3.53 11.09 -16.73
C GLY A 39 2.44 10.00 -16.83
N THR A 40 1.86 9.88 -18.02
CA THR A 40 0.54 9.33 -18.40
C THR A 40 0.41 7.80 -18.42
N LYS A 41 0.66 7.09 -17.31
CA LYS A 41 0.26 5.68 -17.18
C LYS A 41 -0.66 5.46 -15.99
N GLN A 42 -1.85 4.93 -16.25
CA GLN A 42 -2.80 4.51 -15.22
C GLN A 42 -2.43 3.10 -14.76
N ALA A 43 -1.96 2.97 -13.52
CA ALA A 43 -1.71 1.70 -12.89
C ALA A 43 -2.96 1.29 -12.08
N VAL A 44 -3.37 0.03 -12.22
CA VAL A 44 -4.48 -0.56 -11.45
C VAL A 44 -3.88 -1.46 -10.38
N PHE A 45 -4.32 -1.27 -9.14
CA PHE A 45 -3.86 -2.05 -7.99
C PHE A 45 -5.04 -2.70 -7.29
N ASP A 46 -4.82 -3.89 -6.74
CA ASP A 46 -5.73 -4.45 -5.76
C ASP A 46 -5.77 -3.51 -4.54
N ALA A 47 -6.96 -3.13 -4.12
CA ALA A 47 -7.19 -2.34 -2.92
C ALA A 47 -8.10 -3.12 -1.96
N PHE A 48 -7.81 -3.02 -0.67
CA PHE A 48 -8.65 -3.57 0.39
C PHE A 48 -9.11 -2.41 1.25
N VAL A 49 -10.41 -2.28 1.47
CA VAL A 49 -11.02 -1.15 2.19
C VAL A 49 -11.83 -1.69 3.37
N CYS A 50 -11.57 -1.17 4.56
CA CYS A 50 -12.39 -1.44 5.73
C CYS A 50 -13.63 -0.54 5.72
N ALA A 51 -14.83 -1.11 5.73
CA ALA A 51 -16.07 -0.34 5.76
C ALA A 51 -16.30 0.39 7.09
N VAL A 52 -15.69 -0.08 8.18
CA VAL A 52 -15.88 0.50 9.53
C VAL A 52 -15.14 1.83 9.68
N CYS A 53 -13.88 1.90 9.25
CA CYS A 53 -13.03 3.08 9.48
C CYS A 53 -12.46 3.72 8.21
N GLY A 54 -12.78 3.18 7.03
CA GLY A 54 -12.26 3.66 5.75
C GLY A 54 -10.78 3.35 5.50
N HIS A 55 -10.10 2.64 6.41
CA HIS A 55 -8.70 2.29 6.22
C HIS A 55 -8.51 1.49 4.94
N THR A 56 -7.64 1.97 4.06
CA THR A 56 -7.41 1.43 2.73
C THR A 56 -5.97 0.97 2.61
N GLN A 57 -5.78 -0.27 2.16
CA GLN A 57 -4.48 -0.85 1.88
C GLN A 57 -4.37 -1.22 0.40
N LEU A 58 -3.38 -0.67 -0.29
CA LEU A 58 -3.04 -1.07 -1.65
C LEU A 58 -2.10 -2.28 -1.62
N HIS A 59 -2.38 -3.27 -2.47
CA HIS A 59 -1.53 -4.43 -2.65
C HIS A 59 -0.86 -4.38 -4.03
N VAL A 60 0.42 -4.01 -4.02
CA VAL A 60 1.25 -3.94 -5.24
C VAL A 60 2.05 -5.22 -5.36
N ARG A 61 1.77 -6.04 -6.37
CA ARG A 61 2.63 -7.18 -6.71
C ARG A 61 3.87 -6.69 -7.43
N LEU A 62 5.03 -6.90 -6.80
CA LEU A 62 6.32 -6.49 -7.34
C LEU A 62 7.04 -7.74 -7.86
N ASP A 63 7.48 -7.71 -9.12
CA ASP A 63 8.44 -8.69 -9.61
C ASP A 63 9.84 -8.43 -9.02
N ALA A 64 10.78 -9.37 -9.23
CA ALA A 64 12.13 -9.28 -8.68
C ALA A 64 12.89 -8.01 -9.13
N ARG A 65 12.66 -7.55 -10.37
CA ARG A 65 13.28 -6.35 -10.95
C ARG A 65 12.73 -5.10 -10.29
N MET A 66 11.40 -5.01 -10.15
CA MET A 66 10.71 -3.90 -9.53
C MET A 66 11.01 -3.79 -8.03
N SER A 67 11.05 -4.95 -7.33
CA SER A 67 11.45 -5.04 -5.93
C SER A 67 12.87 -4.50 -5.72
N SER A 68 13.81 -4.92 -6.56
CA SER A 68 15.20 -4.43 -6.53
C SER A 68 15.29 -2.94 -6.87
N HIS A 69 14.52 -2.48 -7.86
CA HIS A 69 14.44 -1.07 -8.23
C HIS A 69 13.96 -0.19 -7.07
N ILE A 70 12.90 -0.60 -6.38
CA ILE A 70 12.36 0.09 -5.21
C ILE A 70 13.40 0.19 -4.11
N ARG A 71 14.04 -0.93 -3.76
CA ARG A 71 15.08 -0.97 -2.72
C ARG A 71 16.27 -0.07 -3.04
N GLY A 72 16.61 0.09 -4.32
CA GLY A 72 17.72 0.94 -4.76
C GLY A 72 17.38 2.42 -4.99
N LYS A 73 16.10 2.78 -5.11
CA LYS A 73 15.68 4.15 -5.48
C LYS A 73 14.92 4.89 -4.39
N LEU A 74 14.24 4.20 -3.50
CA LEU A 74 13.44 4.81 -2.45
C LEU A 74 14.15 4.68 -1.10
N THR A 75 14.09 5.74 -0.29
CA THR A 75 14.58 5.70 1.08
C THR A 75 13.75 4.71 1.88
N TRP A 76 14.42 3.71 2.46
CA TRP A 76 13.77 2.78 3.37
C TRP A 76 13.43 3.49 4.69
N ILE A 77 12.16 3.44 5.09
CA ILE A 77 11.68 3.94 6.38
C ILE A 77 11.42 2.70 7.25
N PRO A 78 12.25 2.41 8.28
CA PRO A 78 12.00 1.28 9.17
C PRO A 78 10.69 1.49 9.94
N PRO A 79 9.97 0.40 10.31
CA PRO A 79 8.82 0.52 11.18
C PRO A 79 9.26 1.19 12.49
N ARG A 80 8.53 2.24 12.90
CA ARG A 80 8.69 2.78 14.26
C ARG A 80 8.25 1.67 15.21
N GLN A 81 9.17 1.14 16.01
CA GLN A 81 8.79 0.32 17.15
C GLN A 81 7.87 1.19 18.01
N GLY A 82 6.59 0.81 18.10
CA GLY A 82 5.69 1.45 19.04
C GLY A 82 6.24 1.19 20.43
N ASN A 83 6.50 2.25 21.19
CA ASN A 83 6.60 2.11 22.64
C ASN A 83 5.24 1.57 23.11
N THR A 84 5.27 0.31 23.53
CA THR A 84 4.18 -0.39 24.23
C THR A 84 3.76 0.34 25.47
#